data_AF-A0A378AVM1-F1
#
_entry.id   AF-A0A378AVM1-F1
#
_cell.length_a   1.000
_cell.length_b   1.000
_cell.length_c   1.000
_cell.angle_alpha   90.00
_cell.angle_beta   90.00
_cell.angle_gamma   90.00
#
_symmetry.space_group_name_H-M   'P 1'
#
loop_
_entity.id
_entity.type
_entity.pdbx_description
1 polymer ?
#
loop_
_entity_poly.entity_id
_entity_poly.type
_entity_poly.pdbx_seq_one_letter_code
_entity_poly.pdbx_strand_id
1 'polypeptide(L)'
;MAGADLDKQPDSVSSVLKVFGILQALGEEREIGITELSQRVMMSKSTVYRFLQTMKSLGYVAQEGESEKYSLTLKLFELGARALQNVDLVRSADIQMRELSRLTKETIHLGALDEDSIVYIHKIDSMYNLRMYSRIGRRNPLYSTAIGKVLLAWRDRQRSGADPRRRGV
;
A
#
# COMPACT_ATOMS: atom_id res chain seq x y z
N MET A 1 27.77 32.33 -13.73
CA MET A 1 26.37 32.26 -14.19
C MET A 1 26.11 30.89 -14.79
N ALA A 2 25.34 30.06 -14.08
CA ALA A 2 24.55 28.93 -14.60
C ALA A 2 23.83 28.32 -13.39
N GLY A 3 22.73 28.95 -12.97
CA GLY A 3 21.71 28.28 -12.18
C GLY A 3 20.68 27.70 -13.14
N ALA A 4 20.11 26.54 -12.80
CA ALA A 4 18.67 26.32 -12.80
C ALA A 4 18.35 24.86 -12.42
N ASP A 5 17.41 24.76 -11.47
CA ASP A 5 16.43 23.69 -11.34
C ASP A 5 16.90 22.30 -10.92
N LEU A 6 17.40 22.21 -9.68
CA LEU A 6 17.19 21.01 -8.87
C LEU A 6 16.07 21.31 -7.86
N ASP A 7 14.98 20.56 -7.98
CA ASP A 7 13.97 20.30 -6.93
C ASP A 7 12.76 21.26 -6.79
N LYS A 8 12.08 21.59 -7.90
CA LYS A 8 10.66 22.00 -7.81
C LYS A 8 9.78 20.76 -7.68
N GLN A 9 9.57 20.32 -6.44
CA GLN A 9 8.48 19.41 -6.11
C GLN A 9 7.16 20.04 -6.61
N PRO A 10 6.31 19.30 -7.34
CA PRO A 10 5.08 19.88 -7.89
C PRO A 10 4.21 20.46 -6.78
N ASP A 11 3.60 21.63 -7.02
CA ASP A 11 2.71 22.27 -6.06
C ASP A 11 1.62 21.29 -5.61
N SER A 12 1.69 20.87 -4.35
CA SER A 12 0.80 19.83 -3.84
C SER A 12 -0.65 20.35 -3.74
N VAL A 13 -1.59 19.59 -4.30
CA VAL A 13 -3.02 19.93 -4.19
C VAL A 13 -3.51 19.57 -2.80
N SER A 14 -3.74 20.57 -1.95
CA SER A 14 -4.10 20.40 -0.53
C SER A 14 -5.27 19.46 -0.27
N SER A 15 -6.30 19.48 -1.12
CA SER A 15 -7.47 18.58 -0.97
C SER A 15 -7.10 17.11 -1.16
N VAL A 16 -6.16 16.80 -2.07
CA VAL A 16 -5.68 15.43 -2.31
C VAL A 16 -4.94 14.91 -1.09
N LEU A 17 -4.02 15.72 -0.54
CA LEU A 17 -3.30 15.36 0.69
C LEU A 17 -4.26 15.06 1.84
N LYS A 18 -5.29 15.89 2.02
CA LYS A 18 -6.31 15.71 3.08
C LYS A 18 -7.12 14.43 2.91
N VAL A 19 -7.53 14.11 1.68
CA VAL A 19 -8.24 12.85 1.39
C VAL A 19 -7.37 11.65 1.76
N PHE A 20 -6.12 11.60 1.31
CA PHE A 20 -5.24 10.47 1.61
C PHE A 20 -4.86 10.37 3.08
N GLY A 21 -4.71 11.50 3.79
CA GLY A 21 -4.53 11.51 5.24
C GLY A 21 -5.73 10.91 5.98
N ILE A 22 -6.95 11.26 5.58
CA ILE A 22 -8.18 10.66 6.14
C ILE A 22 -8.25 9.16 5.83
N LEU A 23 -7.94 8.73 4.60
CA LEU A 23 -7.94 7.31 4.23
C LEU A 23 -6.94 6.50 5.04
N GLN A 24 -5.74 7.03 5.27
CA GLN A 24 -4.72 6.37 6.09
C GLN A 24 -5.17 6.22 7.53
N ALA A 25 -5.67 7.29 8.15
CA ALA A 25 -6.17 7.25 9.52
C ALA A 25 -7.33 6.26 9.68
N LEU A 26 -8.30 6.24 8.76
CA LEU A 26 -9.41 5.27 8.76
C LEU A 26 -8.95 3.83 8.46
N GLY A 27 -7.78 3.63 7.85
CA GLY A 27 -7.22 2.31 7.56
C GLY A 27 -6.48 1.66 8.74
N GLU A 28 -6.21 2.41 9.81
CA GLU A 28 -5.55 1.91 11.02
C GLU A 28 -6.54 1.28 12.01
N GLU A 29 -7.80 1.71 11.99
CA GLU A 29 -8.87 1.28 12.90
C GLU A 29 -10.06 0.74 12.12
N ARG A 30 -10.96 -0.01 12.77
CA ARG A 30 -12.20 -0.48 12.13
C ARG A 30 -13.17 0.68 11.86
N GLU A 31 -13.30 1.60 12.83
CA GLU A 31 -14.21 2.75 12.80
C GLU A 31 -13.62 3.90 13.62
N ILE A 32 -13.72 5.15 13.15
CA ILE A 32 -13.20 6.34 13.85
C ILE A 32 -14.26 7.46 13.88
N GLY A 33 -14.41 8.11 15.03
CA GLY A 33 -15.29 9.28 15.18
C GLY A 33 -14.66 10.57 14.64
N ILE A 34 -15.48 11.53 14.21
CA ILE A 34 -15.00 12.79 13.61
C ILE A 34 -14.04 13.59 14.50
N THR A 35 -14.24 13.55 15.82
CA THR A 35 -13.40 14.27 16.80
C THR A 35 -11.98 13.69 16.83
N GLU A 36 -11.86 12.37 16.90
CA GLU A 36 -10.58 11.69 16.89
C GLU A 36 -9.89 11.83 15.54
N LEU A 37 -10.64 11.69 14.44
CA LEU A 37 -10.10 11.86 13.10
C LEU A 37 -9.53 13.27 12.90
N SER A 38 -10.26 14.30 13.33
CA SER A 38 -9.83 15.71 13.34
C SER A 38 -8.50 15.93 14.04
N GLN A 39 -8.27 15.25 15.17
CA GLN A 39 -6.99 15.30 15.88
C GLN A 39 -5.88 14.58 15.12
N ARG A 40 -6.13 13.35 14.62
CA ARG A 40 -5.13 12.56 13.89
C ARG A 40 -4.63 13.24 12.62
N VAL A 41 -5.53 13.85 11.85
CA VAL A 41 -5.16 14.51 10.57
C VAL A 41 -4.87 16.01 10.71
N MET A 42 -4.86 16.55 11.94
CA MET A 42 -4.62 17.98 12.25
C MET A 42 -5.50 18.94 11.43
N MET A 43 -6.80 18.67 11.37
CA MET A 43 -7.78 19.49 10.63
C MET A 43 -8.98 19.79 11.52
N SER A 44 -9.62 20.95 11.34
CA SER A 44 -10.89 21.26 12.04
C SER A 44 -11.98 20.20 11.77
N LYS A 45 -12.84 19.91 12.75
CA LYS A 45 -13.99 19.00 12.58
C LYS A 45 -14.86 19.34 11.38
N SER A 46 -15.16 20.62 11.14
CA SER A 46 -15.98 21.08 10.01
C SER A 46 -15.35 20.73 8.65
N THR A 47 -14.02 20.85 8.54
CA THR A 47 -13.29 20.47 7.33
C THR A 47 -13.32 18.96 7.14
N VAL A 48 -12.96 18.17 8.16
CA VAL A 48 -13.02 16.70 8.10
C VAL A 48 -14.42 16.22 7.73
N TYR A 49 -15.47 16.81 8.29
CA TYR A 49 -16.85 16.52 7.94
C TYR A 49 -17.12 16.68 6.45
N ARG A 50 -16.76 17.82 5.84
CA ARG A 50 -16.97 18.06 4.40
C ARG A 50 -16.24 17.03 3.52
N PHE A 51 -15.02 16.64 3.91
CA PHE A 51 -14.29 15.58 3.21
C PHE A 51 -15.01 14.23 3.34
N LEU A 52 -15.40 13.85 4.56
CA LEU A 52 -16.11 12.60 4.81
C LEU A 52 -17.45 12.53 4.06
N GLN A 53 -18.22 13.62 3.99
CA GLN A 53 -19.47 13.65 3.21
C GLN A 53 -19.21 13.40 1.72
N THR A 54 -18.16 14.01 1.17
CA THR A 54 -17.76 13.79 -0.22
C THR A 54 -17.25 12.35 -0.43
N MET A 55 -16.45 11.81 0.48
CA MET A 55 -15.94 10.44 0.38
C MET A 55 -17.05 9.40 0.55
N LYS A 56 -18.07 9.72 1.36
CA LYS A 56 -19.29 8.93 1.54
C LYS A 56 -20.15 8.93 0.28
N SER A 57 -20.37 10.09 -0.35
CA SER A 57 -21.09 10.16 -1.63
C SER A 57 -20.36 9.43 -2.75
N LEU A 58 -19.03 9.43 -2.73
CA LEU A 58 -18.19 8.62 -3.61
C LEU A 58 -18.14 7.14 -3.23
N GLY A 59 -18.71 6.73 -2.10
CA GLY A 59 -18.80 5.35 -1.64
C GLY A 59 -17.49 4.75 -1.13
N TYR A 60 -16.46 5.56 -0.83
CA TYR A 60 -15.19 5.09 -0.24
C TYR A 60 -15.24 5.01 1.29
N VAL A 61 -16.15 5.76 1.91
CA VAL A 61 -16.38 5.81 3.35
C VAL A 61 -17.83 5.49 3.64
N ALA A 62 -18.10 4.74 4.69
CA ALA A 62 -19.42 4.51 5.25
C ALA A 62 -19.53 5.13 6.65
N GLN A 63 -20.77 5.32 7.10
CA GLN A 63 -21.13 5.71 8.45
C GLN A 63 -22.34 4.87 8.83
N GLU A 64 -22.21 3.99 9.83
CA GLU A 64 -23.27 3.09 10.25
C GLU A 64 -24.16 3.72 11.34
N GLY A 65 -25.48 3.71 11.09
CA GLY A 65 -26.50 4.09 12.07
C GLY A 65 -26.42 5.53 12.57
N GLU A 66 -26.88 5.75 13.80
CA GLU A 66 -26.73 7.02 14.54
C GLU A 66 -25.30 7.25 15.04
N SER A 67 -24.37 6.31 14.81
CA SER A 67 -23.00 6.49 15.25
C SER A 67 -22.32 7.59 14.41
N GLU A 68 -21.66 8.53 15.09
CA GLU A 68 -20.81 9.54 14.43
C GLU A 68 -19.47 8.95 13.95
N LYS A 69 -19.40 7.63 13.73
CA LYS A 69 -18.18 6.90 13.36
C LYS A 69 -18.17 6.53 11.89
N TYR A 70 -16.99 6.64 11.31
CA TYR A 70 -16.75 6.42 9.89
C TYR A 70 -15.80 5.23 9.69
N SER A 71 -16.01 4.49 8.61
CA SER A 71 -15.18 3.34 8.22
C SER A 71 -14.91 3.33 6.72
N LEU A 72 -13.82 2.66 6.31
CA LEU A 72 -13.55 2.42 4.89
C LEU A 72 -14.50 1.35 4.34
N THR A 73 -14.94 1.53 3.10
CA THR A 73 -15.74 0.51 2.41
C THR A 73 -14.86 -0.46 1.61
N LEU A 74 -15.46 -1.55 1.13
CA LEU A 74 -14.79 -2.49 0.21
C LEU A 74 -14.39 -1.87 -1.13
N LYS A 75 -14.85 -0.66 -1.46
CA LYS A 75 -14.52 0.02 -2.72
C LYS A 75 -13.01 0.27 -2.88
N LEU A 76 -12.29 0.50 -1.78
CA LEU A 76 -10.83 0.61 -1.80
C LEU A 76 -10.15 -0.72 -2.16
N PHE A 77 -10.69 -1.83 -1.65
CA PHE A 77 -10.22 -3.16 -2.01
C PHE A 77 -10.46 -3.44 -3.49
N GLU A 78 -11.65 -3.12 -4.01
CA GLU A 78 -11.96 -3.27 -5.45
C GLU A 78 -11.02 -2.44 -6.33
N LEU A 79 -10.74 -1.17 -5.95
CA LEU A 79 -9.82 -0.31 -6.68
C LEU A 79 -8.40 -0.86 -6.67
N GLY A 80 -7.91 -1.28 -5.49
CA GLY A 80 -6.61 -1.92 -5.35
C GLY A 80 -6.51 -3.22 -6.15
N ALA A 81 -7.54 -4.07 -6.09
CA ALA A 81 -7.59 -5.32 -6.83
C ALA A 81 -7.57 -5.08 -8.35
N ARG A 82 -8.31 -4.09 -8.88
CA ARG A 82 -8.26 -3.72 -10.30
C ARG A 82 -6.91 -3.14 -10.71
N ALA A 83 -6.29 -2.34 -9.85
CA ALA A 83 -4.92 -1.87 -10.08
C ALA A 83 -3.92 -3.05 -10.13
N LEU A 84 -4.16 -4.09 -9.33
CA LEU A 84 -3.40 -5.34 -9.34
C LEU A 84 -3.79 -6.31 -10.47
N GLN A 85 -4.96 -6.18 -11.10
CA GLN A 85 -5.31 -7.00 -12.28
C GLN A 85 -4.41 -6.70 -13.49
N ASN A 86 -3.74 -5.53 -13.50
CA ASN A 86 -2.67 -5.22 -14.44
C ASN A 86 -1.33 -5.92 -14.09
N VAL A 87 -1.29 -6.72 -13.02
CA VAL A 87 -0.11 -7.46 -12.58
C VAL A 87 -0.36 -8.96 -12.83
N ASP A 88 -0.12 -9.40 -14.07
CA ASP A 88 -0.14 -10.82 -14.48
C ASP A 88 0.70 -11.72 -13.54
N LEU A 89 1.66 -11.13 -12.82
CA LEU A 89 2.51 -11.81 -11.86
C LEU A 89 1.73 -12.45 -10.70
N VAL A 90 0.73 -11.79 -10.09
CA VAL A 90 0.02 -12.37 -8.93
C VAL A 90 -0.77 -13.60 -9.36
N ARG A 91 -1.50 -13.49 -10.47
CA ARG A 91 -2.28 -14.60 -11.04
C ARG A 91 -1.38 -15.77 -11.45
N SER A 92 -0.25 -15.46 -12.09
CA SER A 92 0.71 -16.49 -12.52
C SER A 92 1.40 -17.17 -11.34
N ALA A 93 1.73 -16.41 -10.29
CA ALA A 93 2.36 -16.92 -9.08
C ALA A 93 1.40 -17.75 -8.23
N ASP A 94 0.10 -17.42 -8.16
CA ASP A 94 -0.89 -18.11 -7.31
C ASP A 94 -0.92 -19.62 -7.56
N ILE A 95 -0.84 -20.05 -8.83
CA ILE A 95 -0.82 -21.47 -9.21
C ILE A 95 0.37 -22.17 -8.55
N GLN A 96 1.57 -21.61 -8.70
CA GLN A 96 2.81 -22.20 -8.16
C GLN A 96 2.88 -22.09 -6.63
N MET A 97 2.40 -20.99 -6.06
CA MET A 97 2.34 -20.78 -4.62
C MET A 97 1.41 -21.79 -3.94
N ARG A 98 0.26 -22.11 -4.54
CA ARG A 98 -0.67 -23.13 -4.01
C ARG A 98 -0.03 -24.51 -4.01
N GLU A 99 0.67 -24.87 -5.08
CA GLU A 99 1.38 -26.15 -5.13
C GLU A 99 2.48 -26.22 -4.07
N LEU A 100 3.27 -25.16 -3.92
CA LEU A 100 4.29 -25.11 -2.87
C LEU A 100 3.67 -25.18 -1.47
N SER A 101 2.57 -24.47 -1.23
CA SER A 101 1.83 -24.53 0.04
C SER A 101 1.29 -25.93 0.33
N ARG A 102 0.79 -26.65 -0.69
CA ARG A 102 0.33 -28.03 -0.54
C ARG A 102 1.47 -28.98 -0.15
N LEU A 103 2.66 -28.77 -0.72
CA LEU A 103 3.83 -29.61 -0.47
C LEU A 103 4.47 -29.33 0.89
N THR A 104 4.58 -28.07 1.29
CA THR A 104 5.27 -27.67 2.53
C THR A 104 4.33 -27.52 3.72
N LYS A 105 3.04 -27.25 3.48
CA LYS A 105 2.02 -26.84 4.47
C LYS A 105 2.35 -25.51 5.17
N GLU A 106 3.35 -24.79 4.68
CA GLU A 106 3.83 -23.54 5.26
C GLU A 106 3.15 -22.32 4.65
N THR A 107 3.35 -21.16 5.30
CA THR A 107 2.93 -19.87 4.74
C THR A 107 3.80 -19.53 3.54
N ILE A 108 3.17 -19.18 2.42
CA ILE A 108 3.87 -18.72 1.21
C ILE A 108 3.59 -17.23 1.01
N HIS A 109 4.65 -16.43 0.87
CA HIS A 109 4.56 -14.99 0.63
C HIS A 109 5.05 -14.62 -0.75
N LEU A 110 4.34 -13.68 -1.39
CA LEU A 110 4.82 -12.98 -2.57
C LEU A 110 5.04 -11.51 -2.20
N GLY A 111 6.26 -11.02 -2.40
CA GLY A 111 6.64 -9.64 -2.17
C GLY A 111 7.13 -8.97 -3.45
N ALA A 112 6.77 -7.70 -3.62
CA ALA A 112 7.34 -6.84 -4.65
C ALA A 112 8.37 -5.90 -4.02
N LEU A 113 9.42 -5.58 -4.78
CA LEU A 113 10.33 -4.48 -4.46
C LEU A 113 9.61 -3.17 -4.73
N ASP A 114 9.56 -2.30 -3.73
CA ASP A 114 9.09 -0.93 -3.88
C ASP A 114 10.07 0.00 -3.17
N GLU A 115 10.81 0.76 -3.99
CA GLU A 115 11.95 1.59 -3.60
C GLU A 115 12.96 0.81 -2.73
N ASP A 116 13.00 1.10 -1.43
CA ASP A 116 13.91 0.48 -0.45
C ASP A 116 13.20 -0.48 0.53
N SER A 117 12.02 -0.96 0.15
CA SER A 117 11.22 -1.87 0.97
C SER A 117 10.62 -3.00 0.15
N ILE A 118 10.20 -4.08 0.84
CA ILE A 118 9.30 -5.06 0.27
C ILE A 118 7.86 -4.70 0.62
N VAL A 119 6.93 -4.92 -0.30
CA VAL A 119 5.48 -4.90 -0.06
C VAL A 119 4.93 -6.30 -0.32
N TYR A 120 4.21 -6.89 0.65
CA TYR A 120 3.52 -8.17 0.41
C TYR A 120 2.32 -7.93 -0.52
N ILE A 121 2.33 -8.55 -1.69
CA ILE A 121 1.27 -8.42 -2.69
C ILE A 121 0.36 -9.65 -2.77
N HIS A 122 0.84 -10.80 -2.26
CA HIS A 122 0.02 -12.01 -2.13
C HIS A 122 0.51 -12.88 -0.96
N LYS A 123 -0.39 -13.70 -0.42
CA LYS A 123 -0.11 -14.61 0.70
C LYS A 123 -1.02 -15.85 0.64
N ILE A 124 -0.46 -17.01 0.93
CA ILE A 124 -1.21 -18.22 1.28
C ILE A 124 -0.86 -18.55 2.73
N ASP A 125 -1.88 -18.61 3.59
CA ASP A 125 -1.69 -18.94 5.01
C ASP A 125 -1.30 -20.41 5.19
N SER A 126 -0.47 -20.66 6.21
CA SER A 126 -0.10 -22.02 6.63
C SER A 126 -1.32 -22.85 7.03
N MET A 127 -1.22 -24.16 6.83
CA MET A 127 -2.20 -25.13 7.36
C MET A 127 -1.96 -25.47 8.84
N TYR A 128 -0.85 -25.00 9.42
CA TYR A 128 -0.57 -25.10 10.85
C TYR A 128 -1.23 -23.95 11.62
N ASN A 129 -1.54 -24.19 12.90
CA ASN A 129 -2.14 -23.18 13.78
C ASN A 129 -1.18 -22.02 14.13
N LEU A 130 0.13 -22.17 13.89
CA LEU A 130 1.10 -21.11 14.10
C LEU A 130 1.09 -20.13 12.92
N ARG A 131 0.52 -18.94 13.13
CA ARG A 131 0.43 -17.90 12.09
C ARG A 131 1.49 -16.83 12.29
N MET A 132 2.27 -16.57 11.24
CA MET A 132 3.12 -15.37 11.18
C MET A 132 2.26 -14.10 11.04
N TYR A 133 2.58 -13.06 11.82
CA TYR A 133 1.94 -11.74 11.75
C TYR A 133 2.37 -10.98 10.47
N SER A 134 1.79 -11.37 9.35
CA SER A 134 2.02 -10.82 8.01
C SER A 134 0.68 -10.67 7.28
N ARG A 135 0.50 -9.53 6.60
CA ARG A 135 -0.71 -9.18 5.84
C ARG A 135 -0.34 -8.57 4.49
N ILE A 136 -1.18 -8.79 3.49
CA ILE A 136 -1.07 -8.12 2.18
C ILE A 136 -1.07 -6.59 2.40
N GLY A 137 -0.24 -5.88 1.65
CA GLY A 137 0.00 -4.44 1.78
C GLY A 137 1.02 -4.04 2.86
N ARG A 138 1.42 -4.95 3.76
CA ARG A 138 2.43 -4.64 4.79
C ARG A 138 3.82 -4.47 4.17
N ARG A 139 4.51 -3.41 4.59
CA ARG A 139 5.91 -3.13 4.23
C ARG A 139 6.90 -3.75 5.22
N ASN A 140 8.06 -4.20 4.74
CA ASN A 140 9.22 -4.52 5.57
C ASN A 140 10.51 -4.01 4.91
N PRO A 141 11.55 -3.67 5.70
CA PRO A 141 12.86 -3.33 5.16
C PRO A 141 13.48 -4.48 4.35
N LEU A 142 14.32 -4.15 3.36
CA LEU A 142 14.95 -5.15 2.49
C LEU A 142 15.91 -6.08 3.23
N TYR A 143 16.61 -5.61 4.26
CA TYR A 143 17.63 -6.40 4.96
C TYR A 143 17.05 -7.45 5.93
N SER A 144 15.79 -7.28 6.35
CA SER A 144 15.21 -8.02 7.48
C SER A 144 14.40 -9.25 7.08
N THR A 145 14.22 -9.52 5.78
CA THR A 145 13.42 -10.65 5.29
C THR A 145 14.18 -11.46 4.24
N ALA A 146 13.85 -12.74 4.09
CA ALA A 146 14.43 -13.58 3.04
C ALA A 146 14.16 -13.01 1.64
N ILE A 147 12.91 -12.56 1.38
CA ILE A 147 12.51 -11.90 0.13
C ILE A 147 13.39 -10.67 -0.12
N GLY A 148 13.53 -9.79 0.87
CA GLY A 148 14.32 -8.58 0.72
C GLY A 148 15.81 -8.86 0.47
N LYS A 149 16.40 -9.86 1.14
CA LYS A 149 17.79 -10.29 0.88
C LYS A 149 17.96 -10.81 -0.55
N VAL A 150 17.02 -11.61 -1.05
CA VAL A 150 17.01 -12.08 -2.44
C VAL A 150 16.91 -10.89 -3.41
N LEU A 151 15.99 -9.95 -3.19
CA LEU A 151 15.84 -8.77 -4.03
C LEU A 151 17.10 -7.90 -4.03
N LEU A 152 17.76 -7.70 -2.87
CA LEU A 152 19.02 -6.98 -2.76
C LEU A 152 20.14 -7.65 -3.56
N ALA A 153 20.23 -8.99 -3.52
CA ALA A 153 21.26 -9.74 -4.25
C ALA A 153 21.16 -9.56 -5.78
N TRP A 154 19.98 -9.20 -6.29
CA TRP A 154 19.74 -8.99 -7.73
C TRP A 154 19.56 -7.50 -8.12
N ARG A 155 19.53 -6.57 -7.15
CA ARG A 155 19.31 -5.14 -7.37
C ARG A 155 20.44 -4.50 -8.20
N ASP A 156 21.69 -4.89 -7.92
CA ASP A 156 22.85 -4.34 -8.63
C ASP A 156 22.93 -4.83 -10.08
N ARG A 157 22.49 -6.07 -10.37
CA ARG A 157 22.43 -6.57 -11.76
C ARG A 157 21.47 -5.79 -12.64
N GLN A 158 20.35 -5.32 -12.10
CA GLN A 158 19.39 -4.51 -12.87
C GLN A 158 19.85 -3.07 -13.07
N ARG A 159 20.53 -2.47 -12.08
CA ARG A 159 21.16 -1.14 -12.24
C ARG A 159 22.36 -1.16 -13.20
N SER A 160 23.14 -2.24 -13.22
CA SER A 160 24.26 -2.42 -14.16
C SER A 160 23.84 -2.85 -15.56
N GLY A 161 22.57 -3.21 -15.77
CA GLY A 161 21.97 -3.47 -17.09
C GLY A 161 21.35 -2.23 -17.75
N ALA A 162 21.42 -1.06 -17.10
CA ALA A 162 21.02 0.20 -17.72
C ALA A 162 22.05 0.58 -18.80
N ASP A 163 21.59 0.56 -20.05
CA ASP A 163 22.29 0.91 -21.29
C ASP A 163 23.44 1.93 -21.10
N PRO A 164 24.72 1.54 -21.38
CA PRO A 164 25.86 2.45 -21.28
C PRO A 164 25.82 3.60 -22.30
N ARG A 165 24.88 3.64 -23.26
CA ARG A 165 24.76 4.70 -24.25
C ARG A 165 24.00 5.95 -23.78
N ARG A 166 23.55 6.01 -22.52
CA ARG A 166 22.90 7.20 -21.94
C ARG A 166 23.81 8.09 -21.07
N ARG A 167 25.14 7.95 -21.17
CA ARG A 167 26.07 8.99 -20.70
C ARG A 167 26.66 9.68 -21.92
N GLY A 168 26.05 10.79 -22.30
CA GLY A 168 26.54 11.65 -23.38
C GLY A 168 27.88 12.29 -23.04
N VAL A 169 28.73 12.33 -24.06
CA VAL A 169 29.43 13.56 -24.48
C VAL A 169 28.98 13.82 -25.91
#